data_AF-A0A562LW45-F1
#
_entry.id   AF-A0A562LW45-F1
#
_cell.length_a   1.000
_cell.length_b   1.000
_cell.length_c   1.000
_cell.angle_alpha   90.00
_cell.angle_beta   90.00
_cell.angle_gamma   90.00
#
_symmetry.space_group_name_H-M   'P 1'
#
loop_
_entity.id
_entity.type
_entity.pdbx_description
1 polymer ?
#
loop_
_entity_poly.entity_id
_entity_poly.type
_entity_poly.pdbx_seq_one_letter_code
_entity_poly.pdbx_strand_id
1 'polypeptide(L)'
;MNKLLSLFTVLVLFSCGEKKEILLPKTDVTVVKTVSDISKIDFFFKTENKDTLAEINKNAIITTTNWVFNIDKRLPLKTILPDIIKLQEKKIKKKSDEDLPKDNFYSYADSIGKNLAFLPFTHVKYVLKNYSDTKSPETLVIRFDKNNKMICNAVPISEKELNNYIVTNFKDKKLKVCFIFDKNLSFGEYMSDKILFTKLSFPNLIFDGTEYVF
;
A
#
# COMPACT_ATOMS: atom_id res chain seq x y z
N MET A 1 -39.53 -43.29 -13.40
CA MET A 1 -38.09 -43.03 -13.21
C MET A 1 -37.76 -41.53 -13.34
N ASN A 2 -38.68 -40.63 -12.93
CA ASN A 2 -38.60 -39.21 -13.31
C ASN A 2 -38.60 -38.24 -12.09
N LYS A 3 -38.69 -38.75 -10.85
CA LYS A 3 -38.63 -37.94 -9.64
C LYS A 3 -37.22 -37.80 -9.05
N LEU A 4 -36.30 -38.71 -9.40
CA LEU A 4 -34.89 -38.61 -8.97
C LEU A 4 -34.08 -37.60 -9.79
N LEU A 5 -34.44 -37.36 -11.05
CA LEU A 5 -33.73 -36.42 -11.91
C LEU A 5 -33.96 -34.96 -11.49
N SER A 6 -35.14 -34.65 -10.93
CA SER A 6 -35.49 -33.31 -10.46
C SER A 6 -34.77 -32.90 -9.16
N LEU A 7 -34.26 -33.87 -8.38
CA LEU A 7 -33.58 -33.59 -7.12
C LEU A 7 -32.11 -33.18 -7.36
N PHE A 8 -31.50 -33.67 -8.43
CA PHE A 8 -30.12 -33.34 -8.80
C PHE A 8 -29.96 -31.91 -9.36
N THR A 9 -31.02 -31.33 -9.94
CA THR A 9 -30.97 -29.99 -10.53
C THR A 9 -31.05 -28.86 -9.48
N VAL A 10 -31.60 -29.13 -8.29
CA VAL A 10 -31.76 -28.13 -7.22
C VAL A 10 -30.48 -27.94 -6.38
N LEU A 11 -29.61 -28.96 -6.31
CA LEU A 11 -28.36 -28.91 -5.53
C LEU A 11 -27.24 -28.09 -6.19
N VAL A 12 -27.33 -27.79 -7.49
CA VAL A 12 -26.27 -27.06 -8.22
C VAL A 12 -26.42 -25.53 -8.10
N LEU A 13 -27.56 -25.03 -7.62
CA LEU A 13 -27.85 -23.59 -7.57
C LEU A 13 -27.38 -22.88 -6.29
N PHE A 14 -26.91 -23.63 -5.28
CA PHE A 14 -26.42 -23.07 -4.01
C PHE A 14 -24.90 -22.91 -3.92
N SER A 15 -24.15 -23.21 -4.98
CA SER A 15 -22.71 -22.87 -5.04
C SER A 15 -22.52 -21.42 -5.49
N CYS A 16 -23.17 -20.48 -4.80
CA CYS A 16 -22.74 -19.08 -4.81
C CYS A 16 -21.84 -18.92 -3.59
N GLY A 17 -20.59 -19.37 -3.72
CA GLY A 17 -19.56 -19.03 -2.73
C GLY A 17 -19.52 -17.50 -2.58
N GLU A 18 -19.37 -17.01 -1.35
CA GLU A 18 -19.27 -15.58 -1.08
C GLU A 18 -18.26 -14.94 -2.03
N LYS A 19 -18.73 -14.05 -2.91
CA LYS A 19 -17.83 -13.24 -3.73
C LYS A 19 -17.09 -12.31 -2.79
N LYS A 20 -15.86 -12.67 -2.44
CA LYS A 20 -14.97 -11.81 -1.66
C LYS A 20 -14.66 -10.58 -2.50
N GLU A 21 -15.13 -9.43 -2.06
CA GLU A 21 -14.87 -8.15 -2.71
C GLU A 21 -13.73 -7.42 -2.00
N ILE A 22 -12.86 -6.79 -2.78
CA ILE A 22 -11.77 -5.94 -2.27
C ILE A 22 -12.24 -4.50 -2.33
N LEU A 23 -12.35 -3.86 -1.16
CA LEU A 23 -12.60 -2.43 -1.10
C LEU A 23 -11.29 -1.66 -1.31
N LEU A 24 -11.02 -1.22 -2.53
CA LEU A 24 -9.80 -0.48 -2.83
C LEU A 24 -9.76 0.89 -2.10
N PRO A 25 -8.56 1.38 -1.74
CA PRO A 25 -8.36 2.78 -1.37
C PRO A 25 -8.89 3.70 -2.47
N LYS A 26 -9.32 4.91 -2.11
CA LYS A 26 -9.88 5.88 -3.05
C LYS A 26 -9.26 7.24 -2.82
N THR A 27 -8.75 7.85 -3.88
CA THR A 27 -8.13 9.18 -3.83
C THR A 27 -8.53 10.02 -5.05
N ASP A 28 -8.18 11.30 -5.04
CA ASP A 28 -8.54 12.29 -6.05
C ASP A 28 -7.41 12.56 -7.07
N VAL A 29 -6.38 11.72 -7.09
CA VAL A 29 -5.21 11.90 -7.97
C VAL A 29 -4.86 10.60 -8.66
N THR A 30 -4.64 10.67 -9.97
CA THR A 30 -3.98 9.60 -10.73
C THR A 30 -2.47 9.82 -10.72
N VAL A 31 -1.72 8.88 -10.13
CA VAL A 31 -0.24 8.85 -10.19
C VAL A 31 0.19 8.12 -11.46
N VAL A 32 -0.21 6.86 -11.63
CA VAL A 32 -0.04 6.09 -12.88
C VAL A 32 -1.40 5.61 -13.36
N LYS A 33 -1.73 5.90 -14.63
CA LYS A 33 -3.04 5.59 -15.21
C LYS A 33 -3.18 4.15 -15.69
N THR A 34 -2.12 3.60 -16.28
CA THR A 34 -2.14 2.28 -16.93
C THR A 34 -0.84 1.53 -16.68
N VAL A 35 -0.95 0.23 -16.42
CA VAL A 35 0.17 -0.71 -16.33
C VAL A 35 -0.18 -1.91 -17.19
N SER A 36 0.70 -2.27 -18.13
CA SER A 36 0.58 -3.47 -18.96
C SER A 36 1.36 -4.62 -18.35
N ASP A 37 1.09 -5.85 -18.81
CA ASP A 37 1.85 -7.04 -18.43
C ASP A 37 1.84 -7.26 -16.91
N ILE A 38 0.66 -7.56 -16.37
CA ILE A 38 0.41 -7.58 -14.92
C ILE A 38 0.12 -8.98 -14.37
N SER A 39 0.74 -9.30 -13.23
CA SER A 39 0.27 -10.33 -12.29
C SER A 39 -0.47 -9.65 -11.13
N LYS A 40 -1.69 -10.09 -10.84
CA LYS A 40 -2.49 -9.57 -9.73
C LYS A 40 -2.24 -10.35 -8.45
N ILE A 41 -2.14 -9.63 -7.34
CA ILE A 41 -2.00 -10.19 -5.99
C ILE A 41 -3.07 -9.54 -5.13
N ASP A 42 -4.00 -10.34 -4.66
CA ASP A 42 -5.21 -9.86 -4.00
C ASP A 42 -5.14 -10.13 -2.50
N PHE A 43 -5.37 -9.10 -1.69
CA PHE A 43 -5.44 -9.18 -0.23
C PHE A 43 -6.86 -8.84 0.21
N PHE A 44 -7.61 -9.88 0.61
CA PHE A 44 -8.99 -9.76 1.04
C PHE A 44 -9.06 -9.50 2.54
N PHE A 45 -9.96 -8.60 2.92
CA PHE A 45 -10.32 -8.37 4.31
C PHE A 45 -11.20 -9.51 4.82
N LYS A 46 -10.78 -10.17 5.89
CA LYS A 46 -11.56 -11.17 6.61
C LYS A 46 -11.55 -10.85 8.11
N THR A 47 -12.68 -11.07 8.77
CA THR A 47 -12.77 -11.08 10.23
C THR A 47 -13.04 -12.49 10.73
N GLU A 48 -12.26 -12.94 11.70
CA GLU A 48 -12.43 -14.26 12.33
C GLU A 48 -12.20 -14.09 13.84
N ASN A 49 -13.16 -14.50 14.67
CA ASN A 49 -13.08 -14.36 16.13
C ASN A 49 -12.77 -12.93 16.64
N LYS A 50 -13.27 -11.89 15.95
CA LYS A 50 -12.99 -10.46 16.20
C LYS A 50 -11.58 -9.99 15.81
N ASP A 51 -10.74 -10.88 15.29
CA ASP A 51 -9.45 -10.51 14.71
C ASP A 51 -9.59 -10.22 13.22
N THR A 52 -8.84 -9.21 12.76
CA THR A 52 -8.72 -8.88 11.33
C THR A 52 -7.58 -9.69 10.73
N LEU A 53 -7.88 -10.42 9.64
CA LEU A 53 -6.95 -11.25 8.90
C LEU A 53 -6.87 -10.78 7.44
N ALA A 54 -5.69 -10.90 6.85
CA ALA A 54 -5.47 -10.75 5.42
C ALA A 54 -5.48 -12.14 4.76
N GLU A 55 -6.50 -12.43 3.96
CA GLU A 55 -6.49 -13.60 3.10
C GLU A 55 -5.86 -13.24 1.75
N ILE A 56 -4.82 -13.96 1.35
CA ILE A 56 -4.03 -13.60 0.18
C ILE A 56 -4.28 -14.60 -0.93
N ASN A 57 -4.84 -14.13 -2.05
CA ASN A 57 -4.86 -14.90 -3.28
C ASN A 57 -3.66 -14.52 -4.15
N LYS A 58 -2.74 -15.48 -4.25
CA LYS A 58 -1.52 -15.41 -5.07
C LYS A 58 -1.74 -16.17 -6.38
N ASN A 59 -2.83 -15.86 -7.13
CA ASN A 59 -3.06 -16.34 -8.51
C ASN A 59 -1.73 -16.42 -9.27
N ALA A 60 -1.52 -17.40 -10.15
CA ALA A 60 -0.23 -17.70 -10.80
C ALA A 60 0.66 -16.46 -11.08
N ILE A 61 1.51 -16.10 -10.11
CA ILE A 61 2.32 -14.88 -10.15
C ILE A 61 3.53 -15.15 -11.05
N ILE A 62 3.68 -14.36 -12.11
CA ILE A 62 4.82 -14.43 -13.04
C ILE A 62 5.85 -13.37 -12.62
N THR A 63 7.07 -13.79 -12.30
CA THR A 63 8.12 -12.92 -11.74
C THR A 63 8.59 -11.81 -12.68
N THR A 64 8.55 -12.07 -13.99
CA THR A 64 8.97 -11.18 -15.07
C THR A 64 7.86 -10.23 -15.55
N THR A 65 6.77 -10.08 -14.78
CA THR A 65 5.67 -9.15 -15.06
C THR A 65 5.60 -8.05 -13.99
N ASN A 66 4.87 -6.97 -14.27
CA ASN A 66 4.52 -6.00 -13.23
C ASN A 66 3.59 -6.64 -12.21
N TRP A 67 3.83 -6.42 -10.92
CA TRP A 67 2.94 -6.95 -9.88
C TRP A 67 2.02 -5.86 -9.39
N VAL A 68 0.71 -6.10 -9.48
CA VAL A 68 -0.32 -5.20 -8.99
C VAL A 68 -0.94 -5.80 -7.74
N PHE A 69 -0.75 -5.11 -6.63
CA PHE A 69 -1.28 -5.48 -5.33
C PHE A 69 -2.63 -4.79 -5.13
N ASN A 70 -3.72 -5.57 -5.20
CA ASN A 70 -5.06 -5.11 -4.87
C ASN A 70 -5.31 -5.43 -3.39
N ILE A 71 -5.26 -4.41 -2.55
CA ILE A 71 -5.34 -4.59 -1.09
C ILE A 71 -6.58 -3.91 -0.57
N ASP A 72 -7.37 -4.64 0.22
CA ASP A 72 -8.53 -4.06 0.87
C ASP A 72 -8.11 -2.97 1.85
N LYS A 73 -8.66 -1.78 1.68
CA LYS A 73 -8.31 -0.57 2.43
C LYS A 73 -8.47 -0.72 3.95
N ARG A 74 -9.30 -1.67 4.41
CA ARG A 74 -9.58 -1.90 5.83
C ARG A 74 -8.49 -2.71 6.53
N LEU A 75 -7.59 -3.35 5.77
CA LEU A 75 -6.54 -4.18 6.35
C LEU A 75 -5.49 -3.32 7.06
N PRO A 76 -5.16 -3.61 8.34
CA PRO A 76 -4.06 -2.96 9.04
C PRO A 76 -2.70 -3.29 8.40
N LEU A 77 -1.75 -2.36 8.43
CA LEU A 77 -0.40 -2.58 7.89
C LEU A 77 0.28 -3.84 8.44
N LYS A 78 0.13 -4.11 9.75
CA LYS A 78 0.69 -5.30 10.41
C LYS A 78 0.25 -6.63 9.79
N THR A 79 -0.95 -6.67 9.18
CA THR A 79 -1.49 -7.92 8.61
C THR A 79 -1.03 -8.15 7.17
N ILE A 80 -0.53 -7.12 6.48
CA ILE A 80 -0.19 -7.20 5.04
C ILE A 80 1.30 -7.08 4.76
N LEU A 81 2.03 -6.25 5.51
CA LEU A 81 3.43 -5.94 5.20
C LEU A 81 4.38 -7.15 5.30
N PRO A 82 4.23 -8.09 6.26
CA PRO A 82 5.07 -9.28 6.29
C PRO A 82 5.00 -10.09 4.98
N ASP A 83 3.82 -10.21 4.38
CA ASP A 83 3.65 -10.90 3.10
C ASP A 83 4.14 -10.08 1.91
N ILE A 84 3.94 -8.77 1.91
CA ILE A 84 4.46 -7.88 0.87
C ILE A 84 5.99 -7.94 0.83
N ILE A 85 6.66 -7.89 1.98
CA ILE A 85 8.13 -7.99 2.07
C ILE A 85 8.60 -9.34 1.51
N LYS A 86 7.98 -10.45 1.94
CA LYS A 86 8.31 -11.80 1.43
C LYS A 86 8.13 -11.90 -0.08
N LEU A 87 7.09 -11.25 -0.63
CA LEU A 87 6.83 -11.21 -2.07
C LEU A 87 7.89 -10.38 -2.81
N GLN A 88 8.24 -9.19 -2.31
CA GLN A 88 9.32 -8.37 -2.88
C GLN A 88 10.65 -9.14 -2.91
N GLU A 89 11.03 -9.79 -1.80
CA GLU A 89 12.24 -10.61 -1.72
C GLU A 89 12.21 -11.79 -2.71
N LYS A 90 11.07 -12.47 -2.82
CA LYS A 90 10.87 -13.56 -3.79
C LYS A 90 11.04 -13.07 -5.22
N LYS A 91 10.55 -11.88 -5.55
CA LYS A 91 10.71 -11.28 -6.89
C LYS A 91 12.18 -10.98 -7.17
N ILE A 92 12.89 -10.35 -6.23
CA ILE A 92 14.30 -9.99 -6.36
C ILE A 92 15.18 -11.24 -6.54
N LYS A 93 14.99 -12.28 -5.71
CA LYS A 93 15.78 -13.52 -5.77
C LYS A 93 15.62 -14.31 -7.08
N LYS A 94 14.52 -14.08 -7.81
CA LYS A 94 14.20 -14.80 -9.05
C LYS A 94 14.53 -14.00 -10.31
N LYS A 95 14.99 -12.75 -10.18
CA LYS A 95 15.48 -11.98 -11.33
C LYS A 95 16.82 -12.57 -11.78
N SER A 96 16.91 -12.91 -13.06
CA SER A 96 18.16 -13.10 -13.77
C SER A 96 18.72 -11.74 -14.22
N ASP A 97 20.01 -11.67 -14.51
CA ASP A 97 20.66 -10.43 -14.98
C ASP A 97 20.10 -9.93 -16.34
N GLU A 98 19.38 -10.78 -17.07
CA GLU A 98 18.76 -10.47 -18.37
C GLU A 98 17.30 -9.99 -18.24
N ASP A 99 16.70 -10.03 -17.05
CA ASP A 99 15.32 -9.63 -16.86
C ASP A 99 15.16 -8.10 -16.86
N LEU A 100 14.32 -7.57 -17.75
CA LEU A 100 13.86 -6.18 -17.70
C LEU A 100 13.33 -5.86 -16.29
N PRO A 101 13.66 -4.69 -15.70
CA PRO A 101 13.16 -4.34 -14.37
C PRO A 101 11.66 -4.11 -14.44
N LYS A 102 10.87 -5.07 -13.94
CA LYS A 102 9.42 -4.94 -13.77
C LYS A 102 9.08 -4.52 -12.35
N ASP A 103 8.08 -3.67 -12.26
CA ASP A 103 7.75 -2.91 -11.07
C ASP A 103 6.68 -3.57 -10.22
N ASN A 104 6.52 -3.04 -9.01
CA ASN A 104 5.43 -3.36 -8.11
C ASN A 104 4.57 -2.10 -7.90
N PHE A 105 3.25 -2.28 -7.96
CA PHE A 105 2.27 -1.21 -7.84
C PHE A 105 1.20 -1.57 -6.81
N TYR A 106 0.82 -0.61 -5.98
CA TYR A 106 -0.46 -0.65 -5.28
C TYR A 106 -1.55 -0.12 -6.21
N SER A 107 -2.69 -0.79 -6.24
CA SER A 107 -3.86 -0.28 -6.96
C SER A 107 -4.79 0.50 -6.04
N TYR A 108 -5.45 1.51 -6.59
CA TYR A 108 -6.46 2.30 -5.90
C TYR A 108 -7.47 2.87 -6.92
N ALA A 109 -8.63 3.30 -6.44
CA ALA A 109 -9.65 3.94 -7.25
C ALA A 109 -9.39 5.45 -7.33
N ASP A 110 -9.17 5.98 -8.55
CA ASP A 110 -9.23 7.42 -8.79
C ASP A 110 -10.71 7.86 -8.81
N SER A 111 -11.05 8.72 -7.86
CA SER A 111 -12.37 9.28 -7.67
C SER A 111 -12.78 10.32 -8.72
N ILE A 112 -11.81 11.00 -9.34
CA ILE A 112 -12.05 12.00 -10.38
C ILE A 112 -12.17 11.29 -11.73
N GLY A 113 -11.15 10.52 -12.10
CA GLY A 113 -11.12 9.79 -13.37
C GLY A 113 -12.08 8.59 -13.42
N LYS A 114 -12.61 8.16 -12.27
CA LYS A 114 -13.48 6.96 -12.11
C LYS A 114 -12.83 5.70 -12.69
N ASN A 115 -11.50 5.59 -12.57
CA ASN A 115 -10.71 4.48 -13.09
C ASN A 115 -9.80 3.89 -12.00
N LEU A 116 -9.27 2.71 -12.27
CA LEU A 116 -8.16 2.16 -11.49
C LEU A 116 -6.91 3.00 -11.76
N ALA A 117 -6.15 3.29 -10.72
CA ALA A 117 -4.86 3.97 -10.78
C ALA A 117 -3.84 3.22 -9.93
N PHE A 118 -2.56 3.52 -10.15
CA PHE A 118 -1.46 2.75 -9.62
C PHE A 118 -0.41 3.65 -8.94
N LEU A 119 0.05 3.23 -7.76
CA LEU A 119 1.14 3.86 -7.03
C LEU A 119 2.36 2.93 -7.06
N PRO A 120 3.48 3.30 -7.70
CA PRO A 120 4.69 2.48 -7.71
C PRO A 120 5.31 2.39 -6.31
N PHE A 121 5.77 1.20 -5.94
CA PHE A 121 6.45 0.96 -4.66
C PHE A 121 7.64 -0.01 -4.78
N THR A 122 8.14 -0.28 -5.99
CA THR A 122 9.29 -1.18 -6.22
C THR A 122 10.47 -0.91 -5.30
N HIS A 123 10.78 0.37 -5.08
CA HIS A 123 11.93 0.82 -4.28
C HIS A 123 11.58 1.12 -2.81
N VAL A 124 10.35 0.83 -2.37
CA VAL A 124 9.97 1.00 -0.97
C VAL A 124 10.50 -0.19 -0.16
N LYS A 125 11.30 0.12 0.86
CA LYS A 125 11.86 -0.82 1.82
C LYS A 125 11.19 -0.66 3.16
N TYR A 126 10.37 -1.64 3.53
CA TYR A 126 9.70 -1.68 4.82
C TYR A 126 10.63 -2.17 5.93
N VAL A 127 10.61 -1.48 7.06
CA VAL A 127 11.34 -1.83 8.28
C VAL A 127 10.35 -1.97 9.43
N LEU A 128 10.03 -3.21 9.78
CA LEU A 128 9.03 -3.55 10.82
C LEU A 128 9.65 -3.49 12.23
N LYS A 129 10.14 -2.31 12.62
CA LYS A 129 10.71 -2.06 13.95
C LYS A 129 10.53 -0.61 14.35
N ASN A 130 10.64 -0.33 15.64
CA ASN A 130 10.68 1.03 16.16
C ASN A 130 11.80 1.84 15.49
N TYR A 131 11.46 3.01 14.98
CA TYR A 131 12.45 3.99 14.55
C TYR A 131 13.16 4.54 15.79
N SER A 132 14.47 4.33 15.87
CA SER A 132 15.32 5.03 16.83
C SER A 132 15.69 6.37 16.21
N ASP A 133 15.18 7.47 16.77
CA ASP A 133 15.50 8.82 16.31
C ASP A 133 17.01 9.03 16.26
N THR A 134 17.57 9.07 15.05
CA THR A 134 18.84 9.76 14.84
C THR A 134 18.47 11.21 14.61
N LYS A 135 18.56 12.02 15.67
CA LYS A 135 18.35 13.47 15.60
C LYS A 135 19.41 14.08 14.68
N SER A 136 19.12 14.07 13.38
CA SER A 136 19.91 14.75 12.36
C SER A 136 19.17 16.02 11.96
N PRO A 137 19.84 17.20 11.98
CA PRO A 137 19.23 18.46 11.56
C PRO A 137 18.85 18.52 10.07
N GLU A 138 19.21 17.49 9.31
CA GLU A 138 18.92 17.32 7.87
C GLU A 138 17.90 16.21 7.59
N THR A 139 17.21 15.71 8.62
CA THR A 139 16.14 14.71 8.48
C THR A 139 14.79 15.32 8.82
N LEU A 140 13.84 15.16 7.91
CA LEU A 140 12.43 15.39 8.16
C LEU A 140 11.77 14.06 8.50
N VAL A 141 11.49 13.84 9.78
CA VAL A 141 10.77 12.67 10.28
C VAL A 141 9.29 12.98 10.25
N ILE A 142 8.54 12.20 9.49
CA ILE A 142 7.08 12.29 9.37
C ILE A 142 6.47 11.01 9.91
N ARG A 143 5.76 11.12 11.02
CA ARG A 143 5.12 10.01 11.71
C ARG A 143 3.60 10.10 11.60
N PHE A 144 2.96 8.97 11.32
CA PHE A 144 1.52 8.79 11.39
C PHE A 144 1.17 7.84 12.54
N ASP A 145 0.33 8.30 13.46
CA ASP A 145 -0.15 7.47 14.58
C ASP A 145 -1.30 6.53 14.15
N LYS A 146 -1.75 5.66 15.07
CA LYS A 146 -2.88 4.74 14.83
C LYS A 146 -4.22 5.39 14.43
N ASN A 147 -4.37 6.70 14.63
CA ASN A 147 -5.57 7.47 14.29
C ASN A 147 -5.32 8.37 13.06
N ASN A 148 -4.28 8.05 12.30
CA ASN A 148 -3.78 8.80 11.18
C ASN A 148 -3.43 10.28 11.46
N LYS A 149 -2.93 10.59 12.66
CA LYS A 149 -2.43 11.93 12.98
C LYS A 149 -0.97 12.07 12.56
N MET A 150 -0.69 13.10 11.77
CA MET A 150 0.65 13.42 11.30
C MET A 150 1.43 14.26 12.31
N ILE A 151 2.67 13.83 12.57
CA ILE A 151 3.63 14.49 13.46
C ILE A 151 4.94 14.65 12.70
N CYS A 152 5.39 15.89 12.50
CA CYS A 152 6.65 16.22 11.84
C CYS A 152 7.67 16.68 12.87
N ASN A 153 8.80 15.98 13.02
CA ASN A 153 9.86 16.28 14.01
C ASN A 153 9.30 16.63 15.41
N ALA A 154 8.41 15.79 15.93
CA ALA A 154 7.70 15.93 17.21
C ALA A 154 6.65 17.07 17.30
N VAL A 155 6.36 17.77 16.20
CA VAL A 155 5.30 18.78 16.12
C VAL A 155 4.09 18.16 15.41
N PRO A 156 2.89 18.12 16.02
CA PRO A 156 1.66 17.74 15.32
C PRO A 156 1.36 18.74 14.20
N ILE A 157 1.12 18.25 12.99
CA ILE A 157 0.91 19.09 11.79
C ILE A 157 -0.28 18.53 11.01
N SER A 158 -1.21 19.38 10.59
CA SER A 158 -2.26 18.97 9.65
C SER A 158 -1.75 18.95 8.20
N GLU A 159 -2.43 18.22 7.31
CA GLU A 159 -2.12 18.20 5.88
C GLU A 159 -2.00 19.61 5.27
N LYS A 160 -2.88 20.53 5.67
CA LYS A 160 -2.90 21.92 5.17
C LYS A 160 -1.68 22.74 5.62
N GLU A 161 -1.10 22.39 6.76
CA GLU A 161 0.03 23.12 7.35
C GLU A 161 1.38 22.57 6.89
N LEU A 162 1.41 21.35 6.34
CA LEU A 162 2.63 20.63 5.96
C LEU A 162 3.55 21.44 5.04
N ASN A 163 2.99 22.05 4.00
CA ASN A 163 3.75 22.87 3.06
C ASN A 163 4.42 24.06 3.77
N ASN A 164 3.65 24.78 4.59
CA ASN A 164 4.17 25.94 5.33
C ASN A 164 5.22 25.51 6.36
N TYR A 165 5.02 24.38 7.02
CA TYR A 165 5.98 23.81 7.96
C TYR A 165 7.32 23.49 7.28
N ILE A 166 7.29 22.81 6.12
CA ILE A 166 8.50 22.46 5.37
C ILE A 166 9.23 23.72 4.90
N VAL A 167 8.51 24.68 4.30
CA VAL A 167 9.11 25.92 3.80
C VAL A 167 9.72 26.75 4.95
N THR A 168 9.02 26.89 6.08
CA THR A 168 9.48 27.73 7.19
C THR A 168 10.74 27.18 7.86
N ASN A 169 10.83 25.85 7.98
CA ASN A 169 11.90 25.21 8.76
C ASN A 169 13.08 24.75 7.89
N PHE A 170 12.89 24.58 6.57
CA PHE A 170 13.86 23.85 5.74
C PHE A 170 14.03 24.37 4.29
N LYS A 171 13.61 25.59 3.97
CA LYS A 171 13.61 26.18 2.61
C LYS A 171 14.86 25.94 1.77
N ASP A 172 16.04 25.91 2.40
CA ASP A 172 17.35 25.85 1.73
C ASP A 172 18.17 24.60 2.08
N LYS A 173 17.56 23.62 2.75
CA LYS A 173 18.23 22.38 3.17
C LYS A 173 17.80 21.22 2.30
N LYS A 174 18.77 20.40 1.85
CA LYS A 174 18.48 19.05 1.36
C LYS A 174 18.06 18.20 2.55
N LEU A 175 16.81 17.76 2.57
CA LEU A 175 16.26 16.95 3.66
C LEU A 175 16.12 15.51 3.22
N LYS A 176 16.60 14.60 4.06
CA LYS A 176 16.20 13.20 3.96
C LYS A 176 14.83 13.06 4.62
N VAL A 177 13.86 12.52 3.88
CA VAL A 177 12.52 12.25 4.43
C VAL A 177 12.49 10.83 4.98
N CYS A 178 12.08 10.72 6.24
CA CYS A 178 11.88 9.43 6.91
C CYS A 178 10.39 9.28 7.26
N PHE A 179 9.74 8.25 6.73
CA PHE A 179 8.36 7.94 7.06
C PHE A 179 8.26 6.88 8.15
N ILE A 180 7.35 7.12 9.09
CA ILE A 180 7.05 6.22 10.19
C ILE A 180 5.52 6.05 10.28
N PHE A 181 5.03 4.82 10.19
CA PHE A 181 3.60 4.50 10.28
C PHE A 181 3.32 3.58 11.47
N ASP A 182 2.22 3.82 12.18
CA ASP A 182 1.72 2.86 13.15
C ASP A 182 1.27 1.58 12.43
N LYS A 183 1.65 0.40 12.94
CA LYS A 183 1.31 -0.88 12.33
C LYS A 183 -0.21 -1.17 12.29
N ASN A 184 -1.00 -0.47 13.10
CA ASN A 184 -2.45 -0.60 13.12
C ASN A 184 -3.16 0.35 12.17
N LEU A 185 -2.42 1.26 11.52
CA LEU A 185 -2.97 2.12 10.48
C LEU A 185 -3.59 1.25 9.38
N SER A 186 -4.75 1.65 8.87
CA SER A 186 -5.37 0.94 7.76
C SER A 186 -4.61 1.19 6.47
N PHE A 187 -4.65 0.23 5.54
CA PHE A 187 -4.02 0.39 4.23
C PHE A 187 -4.61 1.58 3.45
N GLY A 188 -5.89 1.90 3.66
CA GLY A 188 -6.55 3.06 3.06
C GLY A 188 -5.97 4.39 3.54
N GLU A 189 -5.71 4.52 4.84
CA GLU A 189 -5.06 5.70 5.43
C GLU A 189 -3.62 5.81 4.91
N TYR A 190 -2.84 4.73 5.01
CA TYR A 190 -1.49 4.66 4.46
C TYR A 190 -1.42 5.12 3.00
N MET A 191 -2.34 4.64 2.14
CA MET A 191 -2.38 5.04 0.73
C MET A 191 -2.75 6.52 0.54
N SER A 192 -3.60 7.07 1.39
CA SER A 192 -3.95 8.49 1.35
C SER A 192 -2.74 9.34 1.71
N ASP A 193 -2.01 8.96 2.77
CA ASP A 193 -0.78 9.66 3.19
C ASP A 193 0.29 9.58 2.10
N LYS A 194 0.51 8.40 1.52
CA LYS A 194 1.46 8.22 0.41
C LYS A 194 1.14 9.13 -0.77
N ILE A 195 -0.15 9.29 -1.11
CA ILE A 195 -0.59 10.14 -2.21
C ILE A 195 -0.49 11.62 -1.86
N LEU A 196 -0.67 12.02 -0.60
CA LEU A 196 -0.36 13.38 -0.17
C LEU A 196 1.10 13.74 -0.52
N PHE A 197 2.05 12.84 -0.26
CA PHE A 197 3.47 13.11 -0.55
C PHE A 197 3.82 13.14 -2.04
N THR A 198 3.02 12.52 -2.92
CA THR A 198 3.22 12.68 -4.37
C THR A 198 2.81 14.05 -4.87
N LYS A 199 1.94 14.77 -4.14
CA LYS A 199 1.53 16.15 -4.46
C LYS A 199 2.56 17.19 -3.99
N LEU A 200 3.47 16.82 -3.09
CA LEU A 200 4.49 17.75 -2.58
C LEU A 200 5.56 18.02 -3.65
N SER A 201 5.59 19.25 -4.14
CA SER A 201 6.59 19.70 -5.12
C SER A 201 7.76 20.39 -4.42
N PHE A 202 8.59 19.62 -3.73
CA PHE A 202 9.78 20.14 -3.04
C PHE A 202 11.07 19.52 -3.60
N PRO A 203 11.86 20.27 -4.40
CA PRO A 203 13.09 19.76 -4.99
C PRO A 203 14.19 19.46 -3.95
N ASN A 204 14.02 19.95 -2.72
CA ASN A 204 14.96 19.76 -1.62
C ASN A 204 14.67 18.51 -0.77
N LEU A 205 13.56 17.79 -1.01
CA LEU A 205 13.26 16.52 -0.32
C LEU A 205 13.89 15.33 -1.04
N ILE A 206 14.59 14.50 -0.28
CA ILE A 206 15.23 13.27 -0.74
C ILE A 206 14.52 12.10 -0.05
N PHE A 207 13.82 11.30 -0.84
CA PHE A 207 13.17 10.08 -0.39
C PHE A 207 14.12 8.90 -0.64
N ASP A 208 14.59 8.25 0.42
CA ASP A 208 15.46 7.07 0.30
C ASP A 208 14.69 5.76 0.11
N GLY A 209 13.35 5.82 0.14
CA GLY A 209 12.44 4.69 -0.01
C GLY A 209 12.27 3.85 1.26
N THR A 210 12.91 4.18 2.38
CA THR A 210 12.78 3.44 3.62
C THR A 210 11.55 3.90 4.42
N GLU A 211 10.70 2.96 4.82
CA GLU A 211 9.52 3.22 5.63
C GLU A 211 9.53 2.36 6.89
N TYR A 212 9.40 3.00 8.05
CA TYR A 212 9.35 2.32 9.33
C TYR A 212 7.91 2.05 9.75
N VAL A 213 7.65 0.86 10.28
CA VAL A 213 6.32 0.48 10.78
C VAL A 213 6.44 -0.15 12.17
N PHE A 214 5.71 0.37 13.15
CA PHE A 214 5.89 0.08 14.58
C PHE A 214 4.66 -0.48 15.30
#